data_AF-A0A9E0UAF7-F1
#
_entry.id   AF-A0A9E0UAF7-F1
#
_cell.length_a   1.000
_cell.length_b   1.000
_cell.length_c   1.000
_cell.angle_alpha   90.00
_cell.angle_beta   90.00
_cell.angle_gamma   90.00
#
_symmetry.space_group_name_H-M   'P 1'
#
loop_
_entity.id
_entity.type
_entity.pdbx_description
1 polymer ?
#
loop_
_entity_poly.entity_id
_entity_poly.type
_entity_poly.pdbx_seq_one_letter_code
_entity_poly.pdbx_strand_id
1 'polypeptide(L)'
;MADARLAFPQKLSLSRPAATLSRQRAREDSRLMPIQAERFRFTDYYQGSRWFPGGVALLLILLFALWLLASLAEMQERSEKLMVELTIRNVRVGLKVAMVQAMAHGQEGEIRRWAGRNPLLWLGAIPEGNMDIAKAESNLTVIPDGYGGNCTPQEMRELAGGSWCFDPDSGELAYRPRNDRHLRSISSAEQSKVLRWKVVASGDGNLLQNPAFLGVNVQLLTPYIWFGD
;
A
#
# COMPACT_ATOMS: atom_id res chain seq x y z
N MET A 1 2.77 26.11 50.49
CA MET A 1 3.87 26.72 49.70
C MET A 1 3.64 26.32 48.26
N ALA A 2 2.89 27.14 47.53
CA ALA A 2 3.37 28.03 46.44
C ALA A 2 3.11 27.33 45.08
N ASP A 3 1.91 27.44 44.49
CA ASP A 3 1.33 28.57 43.75
C ASP A 3 1.92 28.71 42.32
N ALA A 4 1.04 28.65 41.30
CA ALA A 4 1.12 29.36 40.01
C ALA A 4 0.17 28.75 38.97
N ARG A 5 -1.03 29.32 38.93
CA ARG A 5 -1.98 29.28 37.81
C ARG A 5 -1.37 29.96 36.58
N LEU A 6 -1.59 29.43 35.38
CA LEU A 6 -1.61 30.24 34.16
C LEU A 6 -2.83 29.90 33.31
N ALA A 7 -3.77 30.84 33.33
CA ALA A 7 -4.91 30.96 32.46
C ALA A 7 -4.49 31.58 31.13
N PHE A 8 -5.07 31.10 30.03
CA PHE A 8 -5.09 31.82 28.75
C PHE A 8 -6.53 31.92 28.27
N PRO A 9 -7.10 33.14 28.23
CA PRO A 9 -8.24 33.44 27.38
C PRO A 9 -7.83 34.48 26.34
N GLN A 10 -8.21 34.30 25.07
CA GLN A 10 -8.55 35.46 24.24
C GLN A 10 -9.44 35.10 23.05
N LYS A 11 -10.68 35.57 23.17
CA LYS A 11 -11.64 35.77 22.09
C LYS A 11 -11.10 36.84 21.14
N LEU A 12 -11.21 36.63 19.84
CA LEU A 12 -11.16 37.71 18.84
C LEU A 12 -12.46 37.69 18.03
N SER A 13 -13.42 38.45 18.56
CA SER A 13 -14.59 38.94 17.83
C SER A 13 -14.15 40.12 16.98
N LEU A 14 -14.33 40.03 15.66
CA LEU A 14 -14.20 41.16 14.76
C LEU A 14 -15.59 41.53 14.23
N SER A 15 -16.21 42.40 15.03
CA SER A 15 -17.32 43.27 14.66
C SER A 15 -16.84 44.26 13.58
N ARG A 16 -17.64 44.45 12.52
CA ARG A 16 -17.54 45.63 11.67
C ARG A 16 -18.91 46.31 11.54
N PRO A 17 -18.96 47.64 11.70
CA PRO A 17 -20.20 48.40 11.85
C PRO A 17 -20.83 48.77 10.51
N ALA A 18 -22.15 48.83 10.52
CA ALA A 18 -22.94 49.63 9.59
C ALA A 18 -22.91 51.10 10.03
N ALA A 19 -22.60 52.02 9.11
CA ALA A 19 -23.04 53.41 9.20
C ALA A 19 -23.05 54.07 7.82
N THR A 20 -24.27 54.19 7.30
CA THR A 20 -24.82 55.30 6.52
C THR A 20 -24.01 56.60 6.50
N LEU A 21 -23.67 57.06 5.30
CA LEU A 21 -23.59 58.49 4.97
C LEU A 21 -24.27 58.72 3.62
N SER A 22 -25.52 59.12 3.73
CA SER A 22 -26.34 59.70 2.68
C SER A 22 -26.01 61.18 2.55
N ARG A 23 -26.25 61.70 1.33
CA ARG A 23 -26.38 63.12 0.94
C ARG A 23 -25.10 63.97 0.86
N GLN A 24 -24.72 64.25 -0.38
CA GLN A 24 -24.34 65.53 -0.99
C GLN A 24 -23.36 65.21 -2.13
N ARG A 25 -23.46 65.61 -3.39
CA ARG A 25 -24.24 66.56 -4.19
C ARG A 25 -24.08 65.99 -5.61
N ALA A 26 -25.13 65.69 -6.38
CA ALA A 26 -25.87 66.70 -7.14
C ALA A 26 -24.97 67.73 -7.84
N ARG A 27 -24.26 67.31 -8.89
CA ARG A 27 -23.96 68.05 -10.13
C ARG A 27 -23.04 67.20 -11.01
N GLU A 28 -23.22 67.28 -12.33
CA GLU A 28 -22.66 66.42 -13.40
C GLU A 28 -23.47 65.14 -13.59
N ASP A 29 -24.58 65.08 -14.32
CA ASP A 29 -25.02 65.84 -15.50
C ASP A 29 -23.92 66.04 -16.55
N SER A 30 -23.37 64.92 -17.02
CA SER A 30 -22.52 64.84 -18.20
C SER A 30 -22.66 63.47 -18.85
N ARG A 31 -23.54 63.42 -19.84
CA ARG A 31 -23.49 62.48 -20.97
C ARG A 31 -23.71 61.01 -20.59
N LEU A 32 -25.00 60.69 -20.47
CA LEU A 32 -25.55 59.38 -20.79
C LEU A 32 -25.02 58.90 -22.16
N MET A 33 -23.96 58.11 -22.15
CA MET A 33 -23.82 57.04 -23.13
C MET A 33 -24.42 55.78 -22.50
N PRO A 34 -25.42 55.14 -23.11
CA PRO A 34 -25.80 53.80 -22.71
C PRO A 34 -24.59 52.91 -22.99
N ILE A 35 -23.83 52.57 -21.94
CA ILE A 35 -23.01 51.38 -21.96
C ILE A 35 -24.03 50.26 -22.20
N GLN A 36 -24.15 49.87 -23.46
CA GLN A 36 -24.87 48.67 -23.82
C GLN A 36 -24.18 47.57 -23.04
N ALA A 37 -24.83 47.13 -21.98
CA ALA A 37 -24.57 45.84 -21.39
C ALA A 37 -24.84 44.85 -22.52
N GLU A 38 -23.78 44.50 -23.25
CA GLU A 38 -23.70 43.27 -24.01
C GLU A 38 -23.96 42.17 -22.99
N ARG A 39 -25.27 41.89 -22.79
CA ARG A 39 -25.73 40.61 -22.33
C ARG A 39 -25.17 39.65 -23.36
N PHE A 40 -24.00 39.09 -23.08
CA PHE A 40 -23.49 37.90 -23.73
C PHE A 40 -24.54 36.80 -23.50
N ARG A 41 -25.57 36.79 -24.35
CA ARG A 41 -26.57 35.73 -24.46
C ARG A 41 -25.88 34.57 -25.16
N PHE A 42 -25.06 33.84 -24.41
CA PHE A 42 -24.45 32.60 -24.86
C PHE A 42 -25.44 31.41 -24.92
N THR A 43 -26.75 31.64 -24.73
CA THR A 43 -27.72 30.58 -24.42
C THR A 43 -28.65 30.15 -25.56
N ASP A 44 -28.53 30.71 -26.77
CA ASP A 44 -29.49 30.40 -27.86
C ASP A 44 -28.91 29.53 -29.00
N TYR A 45 -27.73 28.91 -28.82
CA TYR A 45 -27.09 28.11 -29.88
C TYR A 45 -27.58 26.64 -29.96
N TYR A 46 -28.45 26.19 -29.06
CA TYR A 46 -28.94 24.79 -29.03
C TYR A 46 -30.48 24.69 -28.98
N GLN A 47 -31.18 25.22 -29.98
CA GLN A 47 -32.61 24.94 -30.18
C GLN A 47 -32.89 23.78 -31.16
N GLY A 48 -31.87 23.02 -31.57
CA GLY A 48 -32.02 21.78 -32.34
C GLY A 48 -31.75 20.55 -31.48
N SER A 49 -32.80 19.76 -31.18
CA SER A 49 -32.78 18.45 -30.51
C SER A 49 -32.20 18.41 -29.08
N ARG A 50 -33.08 18.45 -28.07
CA ARG A 50 -32.72 18.36 -26.63
C ARG A 50 -32.03 17.05 -26.24
N TRP A 51 -32.05 16.03 -27.09
CA TRP A 51 -31.49 14.70 -26.81
C TRP A 51 -30.01 14.58 -27.20
N PHE A 52 -29.54 15.43 -28.14
CA PHE A 52 -28.17 15.37 -28.63
C PHE A 52 -27.12 15.73 -27.57
N PRO A 53 -27.24 16.83 -26.81
CA PRO A 53 -26.26 17.16 -25.77
C PRO A 53 -26.20 16.09 -24.67
N GLY A 54 -27.35 15.51 -24.31
CA GLY A 54 -27.44 14.43 -23.32
C GLY A 54 -26.74 13.16 -23.79
N GLY A 55 -26.90 12.77 -25.05
CA GLY A 55 -26.21 11.62 -25.63
C GLY A 55 -24.70 11.80 -25.66
N VAL A 56 -24.21 12.98 -26.05
CA VAL A 56 -22.77 13.29 -26.03
C VAL A 56 -22.22 13.27 -24.60
N ALA A 57 -22.92 13.87 -23.65
CA ALA A 57 -22.52 13.85 -22.25
C ALA A 57 -22.44 12.42 -21.69
N LEU A 58 -23.44 11.58 -21.98
CA LEU A 58 -23.46 10.19 -21.55
C LEU A 58 -22.31 9.39 -22.17
N LEU A 59 -22.03 9.59 -23.46
CA LEU A 59 -20.90 8.94 -24.13
C LEU A 59 -19.55 9.34 -23.51
N LEU A 60 -19.36 10.63 -23.22
CA LEU A 60 -18.14 11.11 -22.55
C LEU A 60 -18.00 10.52 -21.13
N ILE A 61 -19.10 10.45 -20.37
CA ILE A 61 -19.11 9.84 -19.04
C ILE A 61 -18.72 8.36 -19.12
N LEU A 62 -19.28 7.60 -20.09
CA LEU A 62 -18.95 6.19 -20.26
C LEU A 62 -17.48 5.98 -20.65
N LEU A 63 -16.95 6.78 -21.57
CA LEU A 63 -15.54 6.71 -21.96
C LEU A 63 -14.62 7.01 -20.77
N PHE A 64 -14.94 8.06 -20.01
CA PHE A 64 -14.17 8.42 -18.83
C PHE A 64 -14.25 7.36 -17.74
N ALA A 65 -15.42 6.78 -17.51
CA ALA A 65 -15.60 5.67 -16.57
C ALA A 65 -14.74 4.46 -16.97
N LEU A 66 -14.80 4.03 -18.23
CA LEU A 66 -13.99 2.92 -18.73
C LEU A 66 -12.49 3.18 -18.56
N TRP A 67 -12.03 4.41 -18.86
CA TRP A 67 -10.64 4.81 -18.65
C TRP A 67 -10.24 4.77 -17.17
N LEU A 68 -11.10 5.27 -16.28
CA LEU A 68 -10.86 5.27 -14.84
C LEU A 68 -10.77 3.83 -14.28
N LEU A 69 -11.64 2.92 -14.74
CA LEU A 69 -11.59 1.51 -14.33
C LEU A 69 -10.27 0.85 -14.76
N ALA A 70 -9.81 1.12 -15.98
CA ALA A 70 -8.52 0.60 -16.45
C ALA A 70 -7.34 1.14 -15.61
N SER A 71 -7.38 2.43 -15.27
CA SER A 71 -6.37 3.08 -14.43
C SER A 71 -6.35 2.52 -13.00
N LEU A 72 -7.52 2.29 -12.40
CA LEU A 72 -7.62 1.70 -11.06
C LEU A 72 -7.03 0.29 -10.99
N ALA A 73 -7.23 -0.53 -12.03
CA ALA A 73 -6.67 -1.88 -12.09
C ALA A 73 -5.13 -1.87 -12.07
N GLU A 74 -4.49 -0.93 -12.79
CA GLU A 74 -3.03 -0.78 -12.80
C GLU A 74 -2.51 -0.30 -11.43
N MET A 75 -3.20 0.66 -10.81
CA MET A 75 -2.83 1.16 -9.48
C MET A 75 -2.95 0.07 -8.41
N GLN A 76 -3.93 -0.84 -8.52
CA GLN A 76 -4.06 -1.99 -7.63
C GLN A 76 -2.84 -2.92 -7.75
N GLU A 77 -2.39 -3.25 -8.97
CA GLU A 77 -1.20 -4.10 -9.17
C GLU A 77 0.08 -3.44 -8.62
N ARG A 78 0.26 -2.14 -8.82
CA ARG A 78 1.41 -1.41 -8.25
C ARG A 78 1.36 -1.39 -6.71
N SER A 79 0.18 -1.22 -6.13
CA SER A 79 0.01 -1.27 -4.68
C SER A 79 0.28 -2.67 -4.12
N GLU A 80 -0.12 -3.72 -4.83
CA GLU A 80 0.14 -5.11 -4.46
C GLU A 80 1.64 -5.41 -4.44
N LYS A 81 2.36 -5.01 -5.50
CA LYS A 81 3.82 -5.10 -5.54
C LYS A 81 4.46 -4.40 -4.34
N LEU A 82 4.06 -3.16 -4.08
CA LEU A 82 4.60 -2.39 -2.97
C LEU A 82 4.36 -3.08 -1.62
N MET A 83 3.16 -3.63 -1.39
CA MET A 83 2.82 -4.36 -0.17
C MET A 83 3.69 -5.61 0.02
N VAL A 84 3.91 -6.38 -1.05
CA VAL A 84 4.80 -7.55 -1.03
C VAL A 84 6.23 -7.14 -0.71
N GLU A 85 6.77 -6.13 -1.40
CA GLU A 85 8.13 -5.67 -1.19
C GLU A 85 8.35 -5.11 0.21
N LEU A 86 7.40 -4.34 0.74
CA LEU A 86 7.41 -3.83 2.10
C LEU A 86 7.36 -4.98 3.12
N THR A 87 6.54 -6.00 2.88
CA THR A 87 6.45 -7.18 3.74
C THR A 87 7.78 -7.89 3.81
N ILE A 88 8.40 -8.22 2.67
CA ILE A 88 9.70 -8.89 2.64
C ILE A 88 10.81 -8.01 3.23
N ARG A 89 10.77 -6.69 3.00
CA ARG A 89 11.70 -5.76 3.64
C ARG A 89 11.56 -5.77 5.16
N ASN A 90 10.33 -5.74 5.68
CA ASN A 90 10.05 -5.80 7.12
C ASN A 90 10.51 -7.14 7.71
N VAL A 91 10.29 -8.26 7.01
CA VAL A 91 10.78 -9.57 7.42
C VAL A 91 12.31 -9.55 7.55
N ARG A 92 13.02 -9.02 6.55
CA ARG A 92 14.49 -8.93 6.60
C ARG A 92 14.99 -8.06 7.76
N VAL A 93 14.31 -6.95 8.04
CA VAL A 93 14.64 -6.08 9.18
C VAL A 93 14.37 -6.79 10.50
N GLY A 94 13.19 -7.41 10.66
CA GLY A 94 12.82 -8.18 11.85
C GLY A 94 13.79 -9.33 12.12
N LEU A 95 14.19 -10.06 11.08
CA LEU A 95 15.20 -11.12 11.16
C LEU A 95 16.55 -10.60 11.67
N LYS A 96 17.01 -9.44 11.17
CA LYS A 96 18.25 -8.81 11.64
C LYS A 96 18.16 -8.37 13.10
N VAL A 97 17.04 -7.78 13.52
CA VAL A 97 16.82 -7.38 14.91
C VAL A 97 16.82 -8.61 15.82
N ALA A 98 16.10 -9.66 15.45
CA ALA A 98 16.08 -10.92 16.19
C ALA A 98 17.48 -11.54 16.30
N MET A 99 18.26 -11.50 15.21
CA MET A 99 19.64 -11.98 15.20
C MET A 99 20.53 -11.22 16.20
N VAL A 100 20.46 -9.89 16.21
CA VAL A 100 21.22 -9.06 17.17
C VAL A 100 20.80 -9.36 18.61
N GLN A 101 19.49 -9.52 18.86
CA GLN A 101 18.99 -9.89 20.18
C GLN A 101 19.50 -11.27 20.61
N ALA A 102 19.43 -12.28 19.74
CA ALA A 102 19.95 -13.62 20.04
C ALA A 102 21.46 -13.60 20.32
N MET A 103 22.25 -12.83 19.56
CA MET A 103 23.67 -12.63 19.82
C MET A 103 23.91 -11.99 21.19
N ALA A 104 23.15 -10.95 21.55
CA ALA A 104 23.26 -10.30 22.87
C ALA A 104 22.96 -11.24 24.04
N HIS A 105 22.13 -12.26 23.83
CA HIS A 105 21.78 -13.27 24.83
C HIS A 105 22.67 -14.54 24.78
N GLY A 106 23.71 -14.56 23.92
CA GLY A 106 24.58 -15.75 23.75
C GLY A 106 23.86 -16.95 23.09
N GLN A 107 22.73 -16.72 22.43
CA GLN A 107 21.89 -17.71 21.78
C GLN A 107 22.29 -17.95 20.30
N GLU A 108 23.58 -17.83 19.97
CA GLU A 108 24.09 -17.93 18.59
C GLU A 108 23.81 -19.31 17.96
N GLY A 109 23.80 -20.37 18.77
CA GLY A 109 23.44 -21.72 18.33
C GLY A 109 21.97 -21.86 17.89
N GLU A 110 21.09 -20.97 18.33
CA GLU A 110 19.68 -20.96 17.93
C GLU A 110 19.49 -20.34 16.54
N ILE A 111 20.32 -19.36 16.18
CA ILE A 111 20.25 -18.64 14.90
C ILE A 111 20.39 -19.62 13.72
N ARG A 112 21.20 -20.68 13.86
CA ARG A 112 21.32 -21.74 12.84
C ARG A 112 20.02 -22.51 12.62
N ARG A 113 19.21 -22.69 13.68
CA ARG A 113 17.92 -23.40 13.64
C ARG A 113 16.79 -22.56 13.03
N TRP A 114 17.05 -21.30 12.68
CA TRP A 114 16.10 -20.44 12.00
C TRP A 114 16.03 -20.68 10.49
N ALA A 115 17.05 -21.32 9.90
CA ALA A 115 16.99 -21.73 8.51
C ALA A 115 15.80 -22.67 8.27
N GLY A 116 14.98 -22.36 7.26
CA GLY A 116 13.75 -23.08 6.96
C GLY A 116 12.57 -22.80 7.89
N ARG A 117 12.69 -21.90 8.88
CA ARG A 117 11.53 -21.46 9.66
C ARG A 117 10.71 -20.40 8.91
N ASN A 118 9.46 -20.25 9.34
CA ASN A 118 8.55 -19.28 8.77
C ASN A 118 9.08 -17.83 8.93
N PRO A 119 9.34 -17.11 7.82
CA PRO A 119 9.87 -15.75 7.85
C PRO A 119 8.99 -14.75 8.59
N LEU A 120 7.69 -14.98 8.58
CA LEU A 120 6.73 -14.06 9.15
C LEU A 120 6.73 -14.09 10.69
N LEU A 121 7.36 -15.08 11.32
CA LEU A 121 7.57 -15.11 12.78
C LEU A 121 8.33 -13.87 13.28
N TRP A 122 9.27 -13.36 12.48
CA TRP A 122 10.09 -12.19 12.83
C TRP A 122 9.40 -10.85 12.58
N LEU A 123 8.19 -10.84 12.04
CA LEU A 123 7.34 -9.64 12.00
C LEU A 123 6.65 -9.36 13.35
N GLY A 124 6.88 -10.21 14.36
CA GLY A 124 6.28 -10.09 15.68
C GLY A 124 4.80 -10.50 15.72
N ALA A 125 4.36 -11.28 14.73
CA ALA A 125 2.96 -11.29 14.31
C ALA A 125 2.31 -12.68 14.12
N ILE A 126 2.99 -13.80 14.33
CA ILE A 126 2.33 -15.11 14.20
C ILE A 126 2.31 -15.80 15.55
N PRO A 127 1.16 -15.83 16.25
CA PRO A 127 1.01 -16.71 17.38
C PRO A 127 1.16 -18.16 16.90
N GLU A 128 1.96 -18.95 17.62
CA GLU A 128 2.09 -20.39 17.40
C GLU A 128 0.76 -21.06 17.77
N GLY A 129 -0.26 -20.96 16.91
CA GLY A 129 -1.61 -21.40 17.20
C GLY A 129 -2.61 -21.13 16.08
N ASN A 130 -3.79 -21.72 16.24
CA ASN A 130 -4.99 -21.54 15.43
C ASN A 130 -5.28 -20.05 15.13
N MET A 131 -5.21 -19.71 13.84
CA MET A 131 -5.29 -18.34 13.30
C MET A 131 -6.61 -17.62 13.63
N ASP A 132 -7.67 -18.37 13.95
CA ASP A 132 -8.99 -17.83 14.33
C ASP A 132 -8.94 -17.01 15.63
N ILE A 133 -8.05 -17.36 16.57
CA ILE A 133 -7.92 -16.64 17.85
C ILE A 133 -7.04 -15.38 17.69
N ALA A 134 -6.01 -15.46 16.83
CA ALA A 134 -5.08 -14.36 16.57
C ALA A 134 -5.75 -13.09 16.03
N LYS A 135 -6.81 -13.26 15.22
CA LYS A 135 -7.52 -12.15 14.58
C LYS A 135 -8.43 -11.39 15.55
N ALA A 136 -8.79 -12.00 16.68
CA ALA A 136 -9.77 -11.47 17.63
C ALA A 136 -9.15 -10.56 18.70
N GLU A 137 -7.85 -10.71 19.03
CA GLU A 137 -7.28 -10.08 20.23
C GLU A 137 -6.22 -9.00 19.98
N SER A 138 -5.66 -8.86 18.77
CA SER A 138 -4.50 -7.99 18.58
C SER A 138 -4.74 -6.81 17.64
N ASN A 139 -4.83 -5.61 18.22
CA ASN A 139 -4.63 -4.33 17.52
C ASN A 139 -3.17 -4.07 17.10
N LEU A 140 -2.24 -5.02 17.31
CA LEU A 140 -0.79 -4.82 17.17
C LEU A 140 -0.04 -5.97 16.44
N THR A 141 -0.75 -6.81 15.69
CA THR A 141 -0.15 -7.95 14.99
C THR A 141 -0.10 -7.68 13.50
N VAL A 142 1.10 -7.52 12.95
CA VAL A 142 1.32 -7.21 11.52
C VAL A 142 1.34 -8.50 10.71
N ILE A 143 0.19 -9.15 10.55
CA ILE A 143 0.03 -10.29 9.63
C ILE A 143 -0.24 -9.72 8.23
N PRO A 144 0.49 -10.15 7.19
CA PRO A 144 0.17 -9.77 5.82
C PRO A 144 -1.25 -10.19 5.46
N ASP A 145 -2.00 -9.29 4.81
CA ASP A 145 -3.33 -9.61 4.30
C ASP A 145 -3.27 -10.84 3.39
N GLY A 146 -4.18 -11.78 3.61
CA GLY A 146 -4.26 -13.02 2.82
C GLY A 146 -3.32 -14.14 3.27
N TYR A 147 -2.63 -14.01 4.41
CA TYR A 147 -1.89 -15.14 4.98
C TYR A 147 -2.83 -16.24 5.48
N GLY A 148 -2.75 -17.41 4.83
CA GLY A 148 -3.58 -18.58 5.11
C GLY A 148 -2.96 -19.59 6.07
N GLY A 149 -1.74 -19.35 6.55
CA GLY A 149 -1.05 -20.26 7.46
C GLY A 149 -0.15 -21.26 6.72
N ASN A 150 -0.04 -22.46 7.29
CA ASN A 150 0.76 -23.53 6.71
C ASN A 150 0.03 -24.16 5.52
N CYS A 151 0.75 -24.47 4.45
CA CYS A 151 0.22 -25.10 3.24
C CYS A 151 1.11 -26.26 2.78
N THR A 152 0.53 -27.19 2.04
CA THR A 152 1.26 -28.24 1.33
C THR A 152 1.89 -27.70 0.03
N PRO A 153 2.89 -28.39 -0.56
CA PRO A 153 3.44 -28.03 -1.87
C PRO A 153 2.39 -27.99 -3.00
N GLN A 154 1.31 -28.78 -2.88
CA GLN A 154 0.22 -28.76 -3.85
C GLN A 154 -0.64 -27.50 -3.68
N GLU A 155 -1.07 -27.21 -2.46
CA GLU A 155 -1.84 -26.00 -2.14
C GLU A 155 -1.06 -24.72 -2.48
N MET A 156 0.26 -24.74 -2.31
CA MET A 156 1.13 -23.64 -2.71
C MET A 156 1.06 -23.33 -4.21
N ARG A 157 0.92 -24.34 -5.06
CA ARG A 157 0.75 -24.16 -6.53
C ARG A 157 -0.65 -23.68 -6.89
N GLU A 158 -1.64 -24.10 -6.11
CA GLU A 158 -3.07 -23.78 -6.29
C GLU A 158 -3.52 -22.56 -5.48
N LEU A 159 -2.57 -21.84 -4.88
CA LEU A 159 -2.84 -20.70 -4.00
C LEU A 159 -3.75 -19.67 -4.68
N ALA A 160 -4.70 -19.11 -3.94
CA ALA A 160 -5.56 -18.06 -4.45
C ALA A 160 -4.76 -16.76 -4.68
N GLY A 161 -5.21 -15.94 -5.63
CA GLY A 161 -4.61 -14.63 -5.87
C GLY A 161 -4.71 -13.73 -4.64
N GLY A 162 -3.59 -13.13 -4.25
CA GLY A 162 -3.45 -12.27 -3.08
C GLY A 162 -3.27 -13.01 -1.76
N SER A 163 -2.97 -14.31 -1.80
CA SER A 163 -2.77 -15.12 -0.61
C SER A 163 -1.29 -15.43 -0.37
N TRP A 164 -0.95 -15.55 0.90
CA TRP A 164 0.34 -16.03 1.39
C TRP A 164 0.18 -17.40 2.05
N CYS A 165 1.15 -18.28 1.89
CA CYS A 165 1.20 -19.51 2.66
C CYS A 165 2.64 -19.95 2.92
N PHE A 166 2.86 -20.70 3.99
CA PHE A 166 4.17 -21.23 4.36
C PHE A 166 4.17 -22.75 4.28
N ASP A 167 5.10 -23.34 3.54
CA ASP A 167 5.28 -24.78 3.52
C ASP A 167 6.36 -25.19 4.54
N PRO A 168 5.99 -25.89 5.63
CA PRO A 168 6.93 -26.33 6.65
C PRO A 168 7.88 -27.43 6.16
N ASP A 169 7.52 -28.20 5.13
CA ASP A 169 8.36 -29.29 4.63
C ASP A 169 9.53 -28.76 3.81
N SER A 170 9.27 -27.77 2.94
CA SER A 170 10.31 -27.10 2.16
C SER A 170 10.94 -25.90 2.87
N GLY A 171 10.29 -25.36 3.89
CA GLY A 171 10.69 -24.12 4.57
C GLY A 171 10.52 -22.89 3.67
N GLU A 172 9.55 -22.92 2.76
CA GLU A 172 9.30 -21.88 1.75
C GLU A 172 8.07 -21.05 2.12
N LEU A 173 8.22 -19.72 2.08
CA LEU A 173 7.10 -18.79 2.08
C LEU A 173 6.73 -18.49 0.64
N ALA A 174 5.46 -18.68 0.30
CA ALA A 174 4.93 -18.41 -1.02
C ALA A 174 3.88 -17.31 -0.99
N TYR A 175 3.84 -16.56 -2.09
CA TYR A 175 2.81 -15.57 -2.37
C TYR A 175 2.38 -15.66 -3.83
N ARG A 176 1.08 -15.59 -4.08
CA ARG A 176 0.54 -15.46 -5.43
C ARG A 176 -0.10 -14.09 -5.60
N PRO A 177 0.36 -13.24 -6.52
CA PRO A 177 -0.32 -11.98 -6.83
C PRO A 177 -1.76 -12.18 -7.32
N ARG A 178 -2.66 -11.25 -6.97
CA ARG A 178 -4.02 -11.17 -7.54
C ARG A 178 -3.95 -10.81 -9.02
N ASN A 179 -3.09 -9.85 -9.33
CA ASN A 179 -2.88 -9.36 -10.69
C ASN A 179 -1.48 -9.72 -11.15
N ASP A 180 -1.41 -10.56 -12.17
CA ASP A 180 -0.18 -11.15 -12.67
C ASP A 180 0.08 -10.81 -14.14
N ARG A 181 -0.56 -9.72 -14.61
CA ARG A 181 -0.54 -9.26 -16.00
C ARG A 181 0.86 -8.81 -16.41
N HIS A 182 1.56 -8.09 -15.52
CA HIS A 182 2.92 -7.62 -15.80
C HIS A 182 4.00 -8.54 -15.22
N LEU A 183 3.62 -9.49 -14.36
CA LEU A 183 4.55 -10.44 -13.76
C LEU A 183 5.11 -11.45 -14.77
N ARG A 184 6.43 -11.44 -14.92
CA ARG A 184 7.19 -12.39 -15.74
C ARG A 184 8.16 -13.17 -14.85
N SER A 185 8.05 -14.49 -14.86
CA SER A 185 9.07 -15.37 -14.27
C SER A 185 10.30 -15.39 -15.16
N ILE A 186 11.49 -15.22 -14.58
CA ILE A 186 12.76 -15.36 -15.30
C ILE A 186 13.14 -16.85 -15.43
N SER A 187 12.61 -17.71 -14.57
CA SER A 187 12.92 -19.14 -14.58
C SER A 187 11.94 -19.93 -15.44
N SER A 188 12.48 -20.60 -16.47
CA SER A 188 11.73 -21.32 -17.51
C SER A 188 11.12 -22.66 -17.07
N ALA A 189 11.47 -23.18 -15.89
CA ALA A 189 11.10 -24.54 -15.48
C ALA A 189 9.73 -24.64 -14.77
N GLU A 190 9.24 -23.53 -14.21
CA GLU A 190 7.90 -23.45 -13.62
C GLU A 190 7.19 -22.22 -14.19
N GLN A 191 6.13 -22.43 -14.98
CA GLN A 191 5.15 -21.38 -15.31
C GLN A 191 4.33 -20.92 -14.09
N SER A 192 4.74 -21.34 -12.89
CA SER A 192 4.13 -20.98 -11.63
C SER A 192 4.41 -19.52 -11.34
N LYS A 193 3.40 -18.66 -11.48
CA LYS A 193 3.41 -17.24 -11.11
C LYS A 193 3.33 -17.03 -9.57
N VAL A 194 4.05 -17.88 -8.84
CA VAL A 194 4.11 -17.89 -7.39
C VAL A 194 5.49 -17.41 -6.99
N LEU A 195 5.52 -16.35 -6.20
CA LEU A 195 6.74 -15.79 -5.64
C LEU A 195 7.11 -16.60 -4.40
N ARG A 196 8.35 -17.09 -4.34
CA ARG A 196 8.82 -17.97 -3.25
C ARG A 196 10.07 -17.42 -2.59
N TRP A 197 10.10 -17.47 -1.27
CA TRP A 197 11.22 -17.06 -0.45
C TRP A 197 11.56 -18.12 0.58
N LYS A 198 12.84 -18.20 0.94
CA LYS A 198 13.31 -19.13 1.97
C LYS A 198 14.35 -18.47 2.86
N VAL A 199 14.30 -18.79 4.14
CA VAL A 199 15.32 -18.37 5.10
C VAL A 199 16.45 -19.38 5.05
N VAL A 200 17.61 -18.93 4.61
CA VAL A 200 18.81 -19.76 4.45
C VAL A 200 19.89 -19.30 5.42
N ALA A 201 20.71 -20.25 5.88
CA ALA A 201 21.93 -19.92 6.60
C ALA A 201 22.86 -19.14 5.67
N SER A 202 23.26 -17.95 6.10
CA SER A 202 24.19 -17.08 5.39
C SER A 202 25.62 -17.45 5.80
N GLY A 203 26.30 -18.16 4.91
CA GLY A 203 27.73 -18.45 4.98
C GLY A 203 28.25 -18.61 3.55
N ASP A 204 29.44 -18.09 3.26
CA ASP A 204 30.04 -18.16 1.92
C ASP A 204 30.24 -19.62 1.50
N GLY A 205 29.28 -20.15 0.73
CA GLY A 205 29.44 -21.12 -0.35
C GLY A 205 30.06 -22.50 -0.09
N ASN A 206 30.69 -22.76 1.04
CA ASN A 206 31.31 -24.05 1.35
C ASN A 206 31.30 -24.27 2.86
N LEU A 207 30.30 -25.02 3.33
CA LEU A 207 30.18 -25.51 4.71
C LEU A 207 31.41 -26.30 5.19
N LEU A 208 32.31 -26.69 4.28
CA LEU A 208 33.55 -27.42 4.55
C LEU A 208 34.80 -26.53 4.69
N GLN A 209 34.76 -25.25 4.31
CA GLN A 209 35.95 -24.39 4.26
C GLN A 209 35.90 -23.15 5.15
N ASN A 210 34.72 -22.70 5.59
CA ASN A 210 34.64 -21.55 6.49
C ASN A 210 33.62 -21.81 7.62
N PRO A 211 34.08 -22.12 8.85
CA PRO A 211 33.20 -22.41 9.99
C PRO A 211 32.52 -21.17 10.57
N ALA A 212 32.83 -19.97 10.06
CA ALA A 212 32.21 -18.73 10.49
C ALA A 212 30.80 -18.61 9.90
N PHE A 213 29.83 -19.22 10.57
CA PHE A 213 28.42 -18.94 10.36
C PHE A 213 28.18 -17.44 10.64
N LEU A 214 27.83 -16.68 9.60
CA LEU A 214 27.66 -15.22 9.70
C LEU A 214 26.23 -14.81 10.02
N GLY A 215 25.25 -15.72 9.89
CA GLY A 215 23.86 -15.47 10.27
C GLY A 215 22.86 -16.17 9.35
N VAL A 216 21.69 -15.57 9.17
CA VAL A 216 20.62 -16.05 8.28
C VAL A 216 20.13 -14.93 7.39
N ASN A 217 19.65 -15.28 6.19
CA ASN A 217 19.14 -14.31 5.22
C ASN A 217 17.89 -14.86 4.51
N VAL A 218 17.04 -13.96 4.02
CA VAL A 218 15.85 -14.30 3.21
C VAL A 218 16.23 -14.25 1.73
N GLN A 219 16.30 -15.42 1.11
CA GLN A 219 16.60 -15.60 -0.30
C GLN A 219 15.32 -15.69 -1.14
N LEU A 220 15.31 -15.04 -2.30
CA LEU A 220 14.27 -15.19 -3.31
C LEU A 220 14.59 -16.43 -4.15
N LEU A 221 13.66 -17.38 -4.21
CA LEU A 221 13.83 -18.63 -4.96
C LEU A 221 13.32 -18.52 -6.40
N THR A 222 12.26 -17.74 -6.62
CA THR A 222 11.70 -17.51 -7.96
C THR A 222 12.07 -16.10 -8.45
N PRO A 223 13.13 -15.93 -9.26
CA PRO A 223 13.47 -14.63 -9.81
C PRO A 223 12.36 -14.15 -10.74
N TYR A 224 11.90 -12.92 -10.54
CA TYR A 224 10.77 -12.33 -11.25
C TYR A 224 11.04 -10.89 -11.68
N ILE A 225 10.32 -10.46 -12.71
CA ILE A 225 10.19 -9.07 -13.14
C ILE A 225 8.71 -8.73 -13.08
N TRP A 226 8.32 -7.78 -12.24
CA TRP A 226 6.91 -7.40 -12.10
C TRP A 226 6.53 -6.24 -13.02
N PHE A 227 7.40 -5.23 -13.13
CA PHE A 227 7.29 -4.19 -14.14
C PHE A 227 8.66 -4.14 -14.82
N GLY A 228 8.67 -4.17 -16.15
CA GLY A 228 9.92 -4.02 -16.90
C GLY A 228 10.28 -2.55 -16.92
N ASP A 229 11.37 -2.19 -16.23
CA ASP A 229 12.06 -0.92 -16.41
C ASP A 229 13.14 -1.07 -17.49
#